data_AF-A0A0E0HCC7-F1
#
_entry.id   AF-A0A0E0HCC7-F1
#
_cell.length_a   1.000
_cell.length_b   1.000
_cell.length_c   1.000
_cell.angle_alpha   90.00
_cell.angle_beta   90.00
_cell.angle_gamma   90.00
#
_symmetry.space_group_name_H-M   'P 1'
#
loop_
_entity.id
_entity.type
_entity.pdbx_description
1 polymer ?
#
loop_
_entity_poly.entity_id
_entity_poly.type
_entity_poly.pdbx_seq_one_letter_code
_entity_poly.pdbx_strand_id
1 'polypeptide(L)'
;MYGQLLSRYLDDPKNFFSISSDFCHWGTRFSYTYYDKSHGAIHKSIEALDHMGMEIIETGNPDAFKQYLQEYENTICGRHPISVFLSMLKHCSTKIKIGFVRYEQSSQCKSMRDSSVSYASAAAKVDTPAEEEKDWIE
;
A
#
# COMPACT_ATOMS: atom_id res chain seq x y z
N MET A 1 4.44 -17.45 8.23
CA MET A 1 3.51 -18.60 8.24
C MET A 1 2.44 -18.48 7.15
N TYR A 2 1.47 -17.55 7.24
CA TYR A 2 0.40 -17.45 6.23
C TYR A 2 0.89 -17.06 4.83
N GLY A 3 1.84 -16.11 4.72
CA GLY A 3 2.36 -15.72 3.41
C GLY A 3 3.01 -16.87 2.64
N GLN A 4 3.83 -17.69 3.32
CA GLN A 4 4.42 -18.89 2.73
C GLN A 4 3.37 -19.96 2.35
N LEU A 5 2.34 -20.14 3.17
CA LEU A 5 1.28 -21.11 2.90
C LEU A 5 0.47 -20.73 1.65
N LEU A 6 0.22 -19.43 1.46
CA LEU A 6 -0.61 -18.92 0.38
C LEU A 6 0.17 -18.57 -0.89
N SER A 7 1.51 -18.50 -0.84
CA SER A 7 2.33 -18.01 -1.96
C SER A 7 2.15 -18.82 -3.25
N ARG A 8 1.99 -20.13 -3.15
CA ARG A 8 1.75 -21.02 -4.31
C ARG A 8 0.51 -20.64 -5.14
N TYR A 9 -0.46 -19.95 -4.53
CA TYR A 9 -1.66 -19.52 -5.24
C TYR A 9 -1.43 -18.25 -6.06
N LEU A 10 -0.38 -17.46 -5.78
CA LEU A 10 0.06 -16.37 -6.66
C LEU A 10 0.72 -16.87 -7.94
N ASP A 11 1.26 -18.10 -7.92
CA ASP A 11 1.92 -18.71 -9.08
C ASP A 11 0.93 -19.32 -10.09
N ASP A 12 -0.36 -19.40 -9.74
CA ASP A 12 -1.42 -19.84 -10.66
C ASP A 12 -2.06 -18.63 -11.35
N PRO A 13 -1.89 -18.45 -12.68
CA PRO A 13 -2.41 -17.30 -13.41
C PRO A 13 -3.94 -17.25 -13.48
N LYS A 14 -4.65 -18.30 -13.03
CA LYS A 14 -6.11 -18.32 -12.93
C LYS A 14 -6.64 -17.65 -11.67
N ASN A 15 -5.78 -17.39 -10.69
CA ASN A 15 -6.17 -16.79 -9.42
C ASN A 15 -6.12 -15.26 -9.49
N PHE A 16 -7.01 -14.63 -8.73
CA PHE A 16 -7.04 -13.20 -8.49
C PHE A 16 -7.10 -12.94 -6.99
N PHE A 17 -6.29 -12.00 -6.50
CA PHE A 17 -6.25 -11.62 -5.09
C PHE A 17 -6.80 -10.21 -4.91
N SER A 18 -7.82 -10.08 -4.06
CA SER A 18 -8.33 -8.80 -3.61
C SER A 18 -7.85 -8.53 -2.18
N ILE A 19 -6.96 -7.56 -2.00
CA ILE A 19 -6.45 -7.15 -0.69
C ILE A 19 -7.22 -5.90 -0.25
N SER A 20 -8.20 -6.07 0.63
CA SER A 20 -9.08 -4.98 1.07
C SER A 20 -8.46 -4.17 2.20
N SER A 21 -8.30 -2.85 2.01
CA SER A 21 -7.82 -1.92 3.04
C SER A 21 -8.20 -0.48 2.72
N ASP A 22 -8.60 0.26 3.76
CA ASP A 22 -8.44 1.71 3.81
C ASP A 22 -7.04 2.05 4.34
N PHE A 23 -6.60 3.29 4.13
CA PHE A 23 -5.32 3.85 4.60
C PHE A 23 -5.52 4.64 5.91
N CYS A 24 -4.86 5.79 6.12
CA CYS A 24 -4.96 6.53 7.37
C CYS A 24 -6.40 6.87 7.76
N HIS A 25 -6.80 6.46 8.96
CA HIS A 25 -7.94 6.98 9.69
C HIS A 25 -7.42 8.05 10.65
N TRP A 26 -7.51 9.32 10.24
CA TRP A 26 -6.97 10.44 10.99
C TRP A 26 -8.06 11.21 11.74
N GLY A 27 -7.79 11.56 12.99
CA GLY A 27 -8.65 12.38 13.84
C GLY A 27 -8.82 11.81 15.24
N THR A 28 -9.28 12.65 16.16
CA THR A 28 -9.47 12.28 17.59
C THR A 28 -10.43 11.10 17.77
N ARG A 29 -11.45 10.96 16.92
CA ARG A 29 -12.39 9.82 16.95
C ARG A 29 -11.74 8.46 16.65
N PHE A 30 -10.56 8.47 16.04
CA PHE A 30 -9.76 7.27 15.75
C PHE A 30 -8.57 7.13 16.70
N SER A 31 -8.45 8.02 17.69
CA SER A 31 -7.29 8.11 18.59
C SER A 31 -5.96 8.24 17.86
N TYR A 32 -5.96 8.81 16.65
CA TYR A 32 -4.77 8.94 15.82
C TYR A 32 -4.71 10.34 15.20
N THR A 33 -3.73 11.13 15.61
CA THR A 33 -3.57 12.52 15.16
C THR A 33 -2.12 12.85 14.85
N TYR A 34 -1.35 11.86 14.35
CA TYR A 34 0.01 12.08 13.88
C TYR A 34 0.04 13.24 12.89
N TYR A 35 0.92 14.21 13.12
CA TYR A 35 1.01 15.39 12.29
C TYR A 35 2.44 15.89 12.25
N ASP A 36 3.08 15.74 11.09
CA ASP A 36 4.33 16.39 10.78
C ASP A 36 4.07 17.76 10.14
N LYS A 37 4.43 18.81 10.90
CA LYS A 37 4.28 20.21 10.52
C LYS A 37 5.13 20.59 9.31
N SER A 38 6.20 19.83 9.01
CA SER A 38 7.06 20.08 7.86
C SER A 38 6.30 20.02 6.52
N HIS A 39 5.22 19.22 6.47
CA HIS A 39 4.35 19.08 5.29
C HIS A 39 3.25 20.16 5.18
N GLY A 40 3.22 21.13 6.08
CA GLY A 40 2.24 22.23 6.04
C GLY A 40 0.87 21.80 6.58
N ALA A 41 -0.16 21.77 5.75
CA ALA A 41 -1.52 21.44 6.20
C ALA A 41 -1.65 19.98 6.67
N ILE A 42 -2.55 19.72 7.63
CA ILE A 42 -2.73 18.36 8.20
C ILE A 42 -2.99 17.32 7.11
N HIS A 43 -3.90 17.59 6.17
CA HIS A 43 -4.18 16.69 5.06
C HIS A 43 -2.94 16.37 4.19
N LYS A 44 -1.98 17.29 4.08
CA LYS A 44 -0.70 17.05 3.38
C LYS A 44 0.27 16.20 4.19
N SER A 45 0.27 16.32 5.51
CA SER A 45 1.01 15.39 6.37
C SER A 45 0.42 13.98 6.31
N ILE A 46 -0.91 13.84 6.28
CA ILE A 46 -1.58 12.54 6.10
C ILE A 46 -1.22 11.94 4.73
N GLU A 47 -1.30 12.75 3.66
CA GLU A 47 -0.92 12.34 2.31
C GLU A 47 0.53 11.86 2.25
N ALA A 48 1.48 12.61 2.81
CA ALA A 48 2.88 12.21 2.86
C ALA A 48 3.09 10.89 3.65
N LEU A 49 2.41 10.74 4.79
CA LEU A 49 2.49 9.51 5.59
C LEU A 49 1.94 8.29 4.84
N ASP A 50 0.80 8.44 4.16
CA ASP A 50 0.18 7.37 3.38
C ASP A 50 1.04 7.02 2.16
N HIS A 51 1.56 8.02 1.44
CA HIS A 51 2.46 7.82 0.30
C HIS A 51 3.74 7.09 0.70
N MET A 52 4.33 7.39 1.86
CA MET A 52 5.46 6.63 2.38
C MET A 52 5.11 5.14 2.57
N GLY A 53 3.92 4.86 3.13
CA GLY A 53 3.43 3.49 3.26
C GLY A 53 3.20 2.81 1.90
N MET A 54 2.64 3.54 0.94
CA MET A 54 2.41 3.08 -0.44
C MET A 54 3.72 2.74 -1.15
N GLU A 55 4.71 3.63 -1.11
CA GLU A 55 6.05 3.41 -1.70
C GLU A 55 6.73 2.18 -1.11
N ILE A 56 6.63 1.98 0.21
CA ILE A 56 7.16 0.79 0.88
C ILE A 56 6.42 -0.47 0.41
N ILE A 57 5.10 -0.44 0.28
CA ILE A 57 4.31 -1.56 -0.25
C ILE A 57 4.75 -1.88 -1.69
N GLU A 58 5.02 -0.89 -2.53
CA GLU A 58 5.48 -1.08 -3.91
C GLU A 58 6.82 -1.82 -4.01
N THR A 59 7.67 -1.74 -2.97
CA THR A 59 8.91 -2.53 -2.92
C THR A 59 8.69 -4.04 -2.74
N GLY A 60 7.48 -4.46 -2.35
CA GLY A 60 7.21 -5.86 -2.03
C GLY A 60 7.85 -6.33 -0.70
N ASN A 61 8.41 -5.43 0.11
CA ASN A 61 9.17 -5.79 1.32
C ASN A 61 8.30 -5.76 2.60
N PRO A 62 7.89 -6.91 3.15
CA PRO A 62 7.10 -6.97 4.38
C PRO A 62 7.85 -6.49 5.63
N ASP A 63 9.19 -6.56 5.68
CA ASP A 63 9.94 -6.11 6.85
C ASP A 63 9.99 -4.58 6.92
N ALA A 64 10.17 -3.93 5.76
CA ALA A 64 10.09 -2.48 5.64
C ALA A 64 8.69 -1.97 5.99
N PHE A 65 7.63 -2.65 5.51
CA PHE A 65 6.25 -2.29 5.86
C PHE A 65 5.97 -2.46 7.36
N LYS A 66 6.48 -3.54 7.97
CA LYS A 66 6.39 -3.74 9.42
C LYS A 66 7.10 -2.61 10.18
N GLN A 67 8.30 -2.22 9.77
CA GLN A 67 9.04 -1.14 10.42
C GLN A 67 8.30 0.18 10.32
N TYR A 68 7.73 0.50 9.15
CA TYR A 68 6.87 1.68 8.98
C TYR A 68 5.66 1.68 9.94
N LEU A 69 4.96 0.55 10.06
CA LEU A 69 3.82 0.45 10.98
C LEU A 69 4.24 0.57 12.45
N GLN A 70 5.43 0.10 12.81
CA GLN A 70 5.97 0.23 14.17
C GLN A 70 6.39 1.66 14.50
N GLU A 71 6.93 2.39 13.52
CA GLU A 71 7.40 3.76 13.70
C GLU A 71 6.24 4.76 13.78
N TYR A 72 5.30 4.67 12.84
CA TYR A 72 4.27 5.69 12.67
C TYR A 72 2.91 5.30 13.22
N GLU A 73 2.68 4.01 13.49
CA GLU A 73 1.39 3.47 13.92
C GLU A 73 0.22 3.89 13.01
N ASN A 74 0.48 4.11 11.71
CA ASN A 74 -0.56 4.54 10.77
C ASN A 74 -1.74 3.54 10.79
N THR A 75 -2.96 4.08 10.84
CA THR A 75 -4.20 3.35 11.12
C THR A 75 -4.76 2.59 9.92
N ILE A 76 -3.88 2.04 9.08
CA ILE A 76 -4.23 1.20 7.93
C ILE A 76 -5.00 -0.04 8.41
N CYS A 77 -6.28 -0.14 8.06
CA CYS A 77 -7.17 -1.17 8.62
C CYS A 77 -6.83 -2.58 8.09
N GLY A 78 -6.38 -2.68 6.84
CA GLY A 78 -5.94 -3.90 6.17
C GLY A 78 -4.44 -4.17 6.28
N ARG A 79 -3.74 -3.59 7.27
CA ARG A 79 -2.29 -3.81 7.47
C ARG A 79 -1.90 -5.29 7.54
N HIS A 80 -2.79 -6.15 8.07
CA HIS A 80 -2.54 -7.59 8.17
C HIS A 80 -2.70 -8.31 6.81
N PRO A 81 -3.81 -8.17 6.07
CA PRO A 81 -3.89 -8.62 4.68
C PRO A 81 -2.73 -8.15 3.79
N ILE A 82 -2.34 -6.88 3.88
CA ILE A 82 -1.20 -6.32 3.15
C ILE A 82 0.09 -7.04 3.55
N SER A 83 0.36 -7.20 4.85
CA SER A 83 1.55 -7.90 5.34
C SER A 83 1.61 -9.37 4.89
N VAL A 84 0.45 -10.06 4.85
CA VAL A 84 0.35 -11.41 4.33
C VAL A 84 0.69 -11.43 2.84
N PHE A 85 0.10 -10.53 2.04
CA PHE A 85 0.39 -10.42 0.62
C PHE A 85 1.87 -10.15 0.34
N LEU A 86 2.49 -9.17 1.00
CA LEU A 86 3.92 -8.89 0.88
C LEU A 86 4.78 -10.10 1.29
N SER A 87 4.36 -10.85 2.32
CA SER A 87 5.02 -12.10 2.68
C SER A 87 4.82 -13.21 1.65
N MET A 88 3.69 -13.26 0.93
CA MET A 88 3.49 -14.19 -0.18
C MET A 88 4.48 -13.91 -1.32
N LEU A 89 4.74 -12.63 -1.62
CA LEU A 89 5.70 -12.21 -2.66
C LEU A 89 7.13 -12.70 -2.41
N LYS A 90 7.54 -12.83 -1.14
CA LYS A 90 8.85 -13.41 -0.76
C LYS A 90 8.97 -14.90 -1.08
N HIS A 91 7.85 -15.61 -1.26
CA HIS A 91 7.80 -17.06 -1.35
C HIS A 91 7.14 -17.59 -2.63
N CYS A 92 6.63 -16.73 -3.51
CA CYS A 92 6.15 -17.13 -4.83
C CYS A 92 7.30 -17.11 -5.84
N SER A 93 7.15 -17.89 -6.91
CA SER A 93 8.11 -17.93 -8.01
C SER A 93 7.90 -16.77 -8.98
N THR A 94 6.63 -16.35 -9.10
CA THR A 94 6.18 -15.27 -9.99
C THR A 94 6.69 -13.93 -9.49
N LYS A 95 7.36 -13.18 -10.37
CA LYS A 95 7.72 -11.79 -10.10
C LYS A 95 6.50 -10.91 -10.30
N ILE A 96 6.17 -10.13 -9.28
CA ILE A 96 4.98 -9.28 -9.27
C ILE A 96 5.43 -7.86 -8.98
N LYS A 97 5.02 -6.93 -9.84
CA LYS A 97 5.19 -5.49 -9.66
C LYS A 97 3.89 -4.89 -9.15
N ILE A 98 3.97 -4.19 -8.02
CA ILE A 98 2.85 -3.44 -7.44
C ILE A 98 2.97 -1.99 -7.90
N GLY A 99 1.85 -1.37 -8.27
CA GLY A 99 1.78 0.06 -8.50
C GLY A 99 0.46 0.63 -8.01
N PHE A 100 0.53 1.68 -7.18
CA PHE A 100 -0.65 2.46 -6.82
C PHE A 100 -1.12 3.30 -8.01
N VAL A 101 -2.44 3.35 -8.19
CA VAL A 101 -3.12 3.98 -9.33
C VAL A 101 -3.80 5.28 -8.91
N ARG A 102 -4.35 5.31 -7.69
CA ARG A 102 -5.08 6.48 -7.18
C ARG A 102 -4.99 6.55 -5.66
N TYR A 103 -4.88 7.77 -5.17
CA TYR A 103 -4.99 8.15 -3.77
C TYR A 103 -6.08 9.22 -3.64
N GLU A 104 -6.87 9.16 -2.57
CA GLU A 104 -7.88 10.16 -2.25
C GLU A 104 -8.10 10.21 -0.73
N GLN A 105 -8.58 11.34 -0.22
CA GLN A 105 -9.01 11.46 1.17
C GLN A 105 -10.51 11.76 1.22
N SER A 106 -11.22 11.20 2.20
CA SER A 106 -12.65 11.48 2.39
C SER A 106 -12.95 12.98 2.54
N SER A 107 -12.00 13.72 3.11
CA SER A 107 -12.03 15.17 3.28
C SER A 107 -10.64 15.69 3.62
N GLN A 108 -10.35 16.94 3.26
CA GLN A 108 -9.08 17.59 3.63
C GLN A 108 -9.15 18.15 5.06
N CYS A 109 -8.53 17.47 6.02
CA CYS A 109 -8.35 17.99 7.37
C CYS A 109 -7.52 19.28 7.38
N LYS A 110 -8.06 20.32 8.01
CA LYS A 110 -7.45 21.65 8.19
C LYS A 110 -7.23 21.99 9.67
N SER A 111 -7.92 21.31 10.58
CA SER A 111 -7.84 21.52 12.03
C SER A 111 -7.78 20.21 12.81
N MET A 112 -7.36 20.26 14.08
CA MET A 112 -7.33 19.11 14.99
C MET A 112 -8.72 18.59 15.39
N ARG A 113 -9.80 19.29 15.01
CA ARG A 113 -11.17 18.85 15.22
C ARG A 113 -11.72 18.05 14.04
N ASP A 114 -11.04 18.12 12.90
CA ASP A 114 -11.44 17.41 11.69
C ASP A 114 -11.09 15.93 11.81
N SER A 115 -11.64 15.13 10.91
CA SER A 115 -11.26 13.73 10.74
C SER A 115 -11.42 13.31 9.29
N SER A 116 -10.59 12.39 8.84
CA SER A 116 -10.62 11.87 7.47
C SER A 116 -10.25 10.39 7.45
N VAL A 117 -10.66 9.71 6.39
CA VAL A 117 -10.16 8.39 6.03
C VAL A 117 -9.52 8.50 4.66
N SER A 118 -8.34 7.93 4.50
CA SER A 118 -7.62 7.87 3.22
C SER A 118 -7.95 6.59 2.47
N TYR A 119 -8.01 6.69 1.15
CA TYR A 119 -8.28 5.59 0.23
C TYR A 119 -7.16 5.51 -0.80
N ALA A 120 -6.69 4.29 -1.06
CA ALA A 120 -5.72 4.04 -2.11
C ALA A 120 -6.12 2.80 -2.91
N SER A 121 -5.87 2.84 -4.22
CA SER A 121 -6.07 1.70 -5.11
C SER A 121 -4.75 1.34 -5.78
N ALA A 122 -4.45 0.05 -5.86
CA ALA A 122 -3.24 -0.47 -6.49
C ALA A 122 -3.56 -1.65 -7.40
N ALA A 123 -2.73 -1.83 -8.42
CA ALA A 123 -2.72 -3.04 -9.24
C ALA A 123 -1.38 -3.74 -9.07
N ALA A 124 -1.43 -5.06 -8.86
CA ALA A 124 -0.25 -5.92 -8.86
C ALA A 124 -0.29 -6.80 -10.11
N LYS A 125 0.77 -6.77 -10.91
CA LYS A 125 0.85 -7.47 -12.20
C LYS A 125 2.11 -8.31 -12.27
N VAL A 126 2.06 -9.41 -13.02
CA VAL A 126 3.26 -10.20 -13.32
C VAL A 126 4.27 -9.31 -14.05
N ASP A 127 5.48 -9.25 -13.52
CA ASP A 127 6.61 -8.52 -14.10
C ASP A 127 7.13 -9.33 -15.29
N THR A 128 6.51 -9.10 -16.44
CA THR A 128 6.94 -9.67 -17.71
C THR A 128 8.05 -8.78 -18.26
N PRO A 129 9.17 -9.35 -18.73
CA PRO A 129 10.11 -8.58 -19.54
C PRO A 129 9.30 -7.95 -20.68
N ALA A 130 9.48 -6.65 -20.91
CA ALA A 130 8.87 -5.98 -22.06
C ALA A 130 9.18 -6.82 -23.29
N GLU A 131 8.13 -7.23 -24.02
CA GLU A 131 8.32 -7.74 -25.38
C GLU A 131 9.14 -6.68 -26.11
N GLU A 132 10.33 -7.06 -26.60
CA GLU A 132 11.09 -6.22 -27.51
C GLU A 132 10.10 -5.70 -28.56
N GLU A 133 9.92 -4.38 -28.57
CA GLU A 133 9.14 -3.65 -29.55
C GLU A 133 9.78 -3.99 -30.90
N LYS A 134 9.25 -5.02 -31.57
CA LYS A 134 9.65 -5.39 -32.92
C LYS A 134 9.13 -4.28 -33.82
N ASP A 135 9.97 -3.26 -34.00
CA ASP A 135 9.91 -2.31 -35.10
C ASP A 135 9.89 -3.12 -36.40
N TRP A 136 8.69 -3.37 -36.90
CA TRP A 136 8.49 -3.72 -38.30
C TRP A 136 8.62 -2.43 -39.10
N ILE A 137 9.86 -2.10 -39.47
CA ILE A 137 10.11 -1.20 -40.60
C ILE A 137 9.99 -2.06 -41.85
N GLU A 138 8.82 -2.02 -42.50
CA GLU A 138 8.68 -2.27 -43.94
C GLU A 138 8.90 -0.97 -44.72
#